data_AF-F8AZ21-F1
#
_entry.id   AF-F8AZ21-F1
#
_cell.length_a   1.000
_cell.length_b   1.000
_cell.length_c   1.000
_cell.angle_alpha   90.00
_cell.angle_beta   90.00
_cell.angle_gamma   90.00
#
_symmetry.space_group_name_H-M   'P 1'
#
loop_
_entity.id
_entity.type
_entity.pdbx_description
1 polymer ?
#
loop_
_entity_poly.entity_id
_entity_poly.type
_entity_poly.pdbx_seq_one_letter_code
_entity_poly.pdbx_strand_id
1 'polypeptide(L)'
;MPNLGTPELLIIAFVVILLFGSRKLPDAARSLGRSLRIFKAETKGLSQDEQAQAAAPSAAVPQPQPQQPQAQPAPRPIEAGQPSVASQPASSGVNGASAAAGDSTRG
;
A
#
# COMPACT_ATOMS: atom_id res chain seq x y z
N MET A 1 18.40 44.50 -27.00
CA MET A 1 17.25 44.36 -26.08
C MET A 1 17.66 43.39 -24.99
N PRO A 2 17.37 43.68 -23.70
CA PRO A 2 17.75 42.78 -22.61
C PRO A 2 17.09 41.42 -22.83
N ASN A 3 17.91 40.40 -23.08
CA ASN A 3 17.46 39.04 -23.32
C ASN A 3 17.17 38.40 -21.96
N LEU A 4 15.98 38.67 -21.43
CA LEU A 4 15.38 37.94 -20.30
C LEU A 4 15.15 36.49 -20.73
N GLY A 5 16.25 35.77 -20.79
CA GLY A 5 16.31 34.38 -21.21
C GLY A 5 16.72 33.49 -20.05
N THR A 6 16.87 32.21 -20.38
CA THR A 6 17.42 31.16 -19.53
C THR A 6 18.59 31.59 -18.60
N PRO A 7 19.57 32.41 -19.03
CA PRO A 7 20.64 32.86 -18.13
C PRO A 7 20.18 33.71 -16.94
N GLU A 8 19.22 34.63 -17.11
CA GLU A 8 18.69 35.46 -16.01
C GLU A 8 17.98 34.58 -14.97
N LEU A 9 17.19 33.60 -15.45
CA LEU A 9 16.47 32.66 -14.60
C LEU A 9 17.44 31.79 -13.79
N LEU A 10 18.55 31.35 -14.40
CA LEU A 10 19.60 30.60 -13.71
C LEU A 10 20.24 31.41 -12.59
N ILE A 11 20.50 32.70 -12.81
CA ILE A 11 21.06 33.60 -11.80
C ILE A 11 20.09 33.77 -10.63
N ILE A 12 18.82 34.00 -10.90
CA ILE A 12 17.79 34.12 -9.85
C ILE A 12 17.67 32.80 -9.07
N ALA A 13 17.63 31.66 -9.76
CA ALA A 13 17.58 30.35 -9.13
C ALA A 13 18.81 30.09 -8.25
N PHE A 14 20.00 30.51 -8.71
CA PHE A 14 21.23 30.40 -7.93
C PHE A 14 21.18 31.22 -6.64
N VAL A 15 20.68 32.47 -6.71
CA VAL A 15 20.46 33.32 -5.53
C VAL A 15 19.47 32.67 -4.56
N VAL A 16 18.33 32.15 -5.05
CA VAL A 16 17.35 31.45 -4.21
C VAL A 16 17.96 30.22 -3.54
N ILE A 17 18.79 29.44 -4.24
CA ILE A 17 19.50 28.30 -3.67
C ILE A 17 20.49 28.74 -2.58
N LEU A 18 21.17 29.88 -2.74
CA LEU A 18 22.07 30.41 -1.72
C LEU A 18 21.32 30.85 -0.46
N LEU A 19 20.16 31.49 -0.60
CA LEU A 19 19.36 31.96 0.54
C LEU A 19 18.66 30.81 1.29
N PHE A 20 18.02 29.90 0.55
CA PHE A 20 17.21 28.84 1.15
C PHE A 20 18.00 27.53 1.33
N GLY A 21 19.07 27.32 0.57
CA GLY A 21 19.88 26.11 0.56
C GLY A 21 19.40 25.05 -0.43
N SER A 22 20.33 24.23 -0.91
CA SER A 22 20.09 23.15 -1.89
C SER A 22 19.09 22.07 -1.42
N ARG A 23 18.88 21.95 -0.11
CA ARG A 23 17.95 20.97 0.48
C ARG A 23 16.53 21.50 0.69
N LYS A 24 16.33 22.82 0.77
CA LYS A 24 15.00 23.41 1.04
C LYS A 24 14.22 23.70 -0.22
N LEU A 25 14.89 24.05 -1.31
CA LEU A 25 14.25 24.26 -2.61
C LEU A 25 13.54 23.00 -3.15
N PRO A 26 14.18 21.81 -3.22
CA PRO A 26 13.50 20.59 -3.69
C PRO A 26 12.43 20.09 -2.73
N ASP A 27 12.60 20.32 -1.42
CA ASP A 27 11.64 19.94 -0.40
C ASP A 27 10.36 20.78 -0.51
N ALA A 28 10.50 22.11 -0.62
CA ALA A 28 9.40 23.04 -0.87
C ALA A 28 8.73 22.79 -2.22
N ALA A 29 9.50 22.55 -3.29
CA ALA A 29 8.94 22.22 -4.60
C ALA A 29 8.16 20.89 -4.56
N ARG A 30 8.61 19.88 -3.81
CA ARG A 30 7.92 18.60 -3.66
C ARG A 30 6.64 18.70 -2.83
N SER A 31 6.60 19.54 -1.80
CA SER A 31 5.37 19.75 -1.00
C SER A 31 4.36 20.60 -1.78
N LEU A 32 4.79 21.70 -2.39
CA LEU A 32 3.97 22.56 -3.25
C LEU A 32 3.47 21.79 -4.47
N GLY A 33 4.30 20.96 -5.10
CA GLY A 33 3.92 20.15 -6.25
C GLY A 33 2.84 19.11 -5.93
N ARG A 34 2.86 18.53 -4.71
CA ARG A 34 1.79 17.63 -4.25
C ARG A 34 0.47 18.39 -4.07
N SER A 35 0.47 19.56 -3.43
CA SER A 35 -0.73 20.39 -3.27
C SER A 35 -1.28 20.87 -4.61
N LEU A 36 -0.41 21.33 -5.52
CA LEU A 36 -0.81 21.75 -6.86
C LEU A 36 -1.35 20.58 -7.70
N ARG A 37 -0.82 19.36 -7.55
CA ARG A 37 -1.34 18.19 -8.25
C ARG A 37 -2.77 17.85 -7.82
N ILE A 38 -3.03 17.87 -6.51
CA ILE A 38 -4.37 17.60 -5.96
C ILE A 38 -5.33 18.68 -6.45
N PHE A 39 -4.96 19.96 -6.27
CA PHE A 39 -5.76 21.09 -6.74
C PHE A 39 -6.04 21.03 -8.25
N LYS A 40 -5.04 20.69 -9.07
CA LYS A 40 -5.19 20.53 -10.52
C LYS A 40 -6.11 19.35 -10.88
N ALA A 41 -6.08 18.25 -10.13
CA ALA A 41 -6.94 17.10 -10.37
C ALA A 41 -8.40 17.42 -10.05
N GLU A 42 -8.66 18.08 -8.92
CA GLU A 42 -9.99 18.54 -8.52
C GLU A 42 -10.52 19.61 -9.49
N THR A 43 -9.68 20.57 -9.86
CA THR A 43 -10.02 21.60 -10.86
C THR A 43 -10.27 20.99 -12.24
N LYS A 44 -9.51 19.97 -12.64
CA LYS A 44 -9.71 19.27 -13.91
C LYS A 44 -11.02 18.46 -13.90
N GLY A 45 -11.42 17.88 -12.78
CA GLY A 45 -12.75 17.24 -12.65
C GLY A 45 -13.86 18.21 -13.00
N LEU A 46 -13.83 19.40 -12.38
CA LEU A 46 -14.79 20.48 -12.64
C LEU A 46 -14.78 20.97 -14.10
N SER A 47 -13.62 21.04 -14.75
CA SER A 47 -13.51 21.40 -16.18
C SER A 47 -13.85 20.24 -17.13
N GLN A 48 -13.71 18.99 -16.68
CA GLN A 48 -13.95 17.80 -17.47
C GLN A 48 -15.41 17.36 -17.42
N ASP A 49 -16.18 17.72 -16.39
CA ASP A 49 -17.65 17.54 -16.37
C ASP A 49 -18.35 18.27 -17.53
N GLU A 50 -17.75 19.33 -18.10
CA GLU A 50 -18.24 19.98 -19.34
C GLU A 50 -17.82 19.26 -20.65
N GLN A 51 -16.81 18.38 -20.63
CA GLN A 51 -16.29 17.66 -21.83
C GLN A 51 -16.49 16.14 -21.79
N ALA A 52 -16.86 15.56 -20.65
CA ALA A 52 -16.94 14.10 -20.43
C ALA A 52 -18.19 13.44 -21.03
N GLN A 53 -19.09 14.17 -21.69
CA GLN A 53 -20.20 13.55 -22.41
C GLN A 53 -19.77 12.93 -23.76
N ALA A 54 -18.49 13.01 -24.16
CA ALA A 54 -18.01 12.52 -25.46
C ALA A 54 -16.87 11.47 -25.45
N ALA A 55 -16.32 11.03 -24.31
CA ALA A 55 -15.29 9.98 -24.32
C ALA A 55 -15.18 9.22 -23.00
N ALA A 56 -15.91 8.11 -22.86
CA ALA A 56 -15.60 7.08 -21.89
C ALA A 56 -14.41 6.25 -22.40
N PRO A 57 -13.25 6.21 -21.71
CA PRO A 57 -12.29 5.14 -21.93
C PRO A 57 -12.76 3.91 -21.16
N SER A 58 -13.10 2.90 -21.94
CA SER A 58 -13.22 1.50 -21.56
C SER A 58 -12.30 1.11 -20.41
N ALA A 59 -12.85 0.35 -19.46
CA ALA A 59 -12.14 -0.31 -18.39
C ALA A 59 -10.90 -1.05 -18.92
N ALA A 60 -9.72 -0.48 -18.71
CA ALA A 60 -8.46 -1.19 -18.88
C ALA A 60 -8.20 -2.03 -17.63
N VAL A 61 -8.58 -3.30 -17.74
CA VAL A 61 -8.08 -4.45 -16.98
C VAL A 61 -6.65 -4.24 -16.42
N PRO A 62 -6.38 -4.61 -15.16
CA PRO A 62 -5.02 -4.68 -14.62
C PRO A 62 -4.14 -5.55 -15.52
N GLN A 63 -3.17 -4.94 -16.21
CA GLN A 63 -2.19 -5.69 -16.96
C GLN A 63 -1.21 -6.36 -15.99
N PRO A 64 -0.94 -7.68 -16.15
CA PRO A 64 0.00 -8.42 -15.33
C PRO A 64 1.41 -7.81 -15.42
N GLN A 65 2.01 -7.54 -14.27
CA GLN A 65 3.44 -7.26 -14.20
C GLN A 65 4.21 -8.47 -14.74
N PRO A 66 5.26 -8.27 -15.57
CA PRO A 66 6.23 -9.30 -15.88
C PRO A 66 6.89 -9.77 -14.59
N GLN A 67 6.47 -10.92 -14.10
CA GLN A 67 7.16 -11.65 -13.05
C GLN A 67 8.57 -11.98 -13.58
N GLN A 68 9.59 -11.46 -12.91
CA GLN A 68 10.97 -11.84 -13.20
C GLN A 68 11.10 -13.37 -13.04
N PRO A 69 11.80 -14.06 -13.97
CA PRO A 69 12.00 -15.50 -13.94
C PRO A 69 12.56 -16.03 -12.62
N GLN A 70 11.98 -17.15 -12.23
CA GLN A 70 12.09 -17.86 -10.97
C GLN A 70 13.41 -18.64 -10.86
N ALA A 71 13.97 -18.72 -9.64
CA ALA A 71 14.72 -19.88 -9.16
C ALA A 71 13.85 -20.53 -8.05
N GLN A 72 12.94 -21.44 -8.43
CA GLN A 72 13.00 -22.91 -8.20
C GLN A 72 12.87 -23.34 -6.71
N PRO A 73 12.30 -24.52 -6.38
CA PRO A 73 11.18 -25.28 -6.96
C PRO A 73 10.11 -25.74 -5.90
N ALA A 74 8.88 -26.01 -6.36
CA ALA A 74 7.69 -26.55 -5.64
C ALA A 74 7.84 -28.06 -5.26
N PRO A 75 6.95 -28.81 -4.53
CA PRO A 75 5.45 -28.78 -4.43
C PRO A 75 4.90 -28.96 -2.97
N ARG A 76 3.61 -28.86 -2.58
CA ARG A 76 2.35 -29.12 -3.28
C ARG A 76 1.65 -30.45 -2.91
N PRO A 77 1.66 -30.99 -1.68
CA PRO A 77 0.45 -31.74 -1.22
C PRO A 77 -0.45 -31.05 -0.19
N ILE A 78 -1.63 -30.66 -0.66
CA ILE A 78 -2.89 -30.66 0.10
C ILE A 78 -3.49 -32.04 -0.10
N GLU A 79 -3.74 -32.81 0.96
CA GLU A 79 -4.61 -33.99 0.90
C GLU A 79 -5.53 -33.98 2.11
N ALA A 80 -6.80 -33.68 1.87
CA ALA A 80 -7.88 -33.88 2.82
C ALA A 80 -8.37 -35.33 2.65
N GLY A 81 -8.16 -36.20 3.64
CA GLY A 81 -8.76 -37.54 3.60
C GLY A 81 -8.12 -38.64 4.44
N GLN A 82 -8.46 -38.69 5.73
CA GLN A 82 -8.57 -39.90 6.57
C GLN A 82 -7.29 -40.73 6.89
N PRO A 83 -7.41 -41.83 7.67
CA PRO A 83 -6.86 -41.96 9.02
C PRO A 83 -5.74 -43.02 9.05
N SER A 84 -5.11 -43.20 10.22
CA SER A 84 -4.60 -44.49 10.74
C SER A 84 -3.27 -44.35 11.49
N VAL A 85 -3.41 -44.47 12.81
CA VAL A 85 -2.61 -45.33 13.70
C VAL A 85 -1.08 -45.35 13.56
N ALA A 86 -0.39 -44.83 14.57
CA ALA A 86 0.66 -45.55 15.31
C ALA A 86 1.30 -44.58 16.34
N SER A 87 0.97 -44.71 17.61
CA SER A 87 1.85 -45.38 18.59
C SER A 87 2.97 -44.50 19.15
N GLN A 88 2.70 -43.74 20.22
CA GLN A 88 3.56 -43.90 21.40
C GLN A 88 2.86 -43.48 22.72
N PRO A 89 3.11 -44.22 23.82
CA PRO A 89 2.37 -44.14 25.07
C PRO A 89 3.08 -43.26 26.11
N ALA A 90 2.40 -43.12 27.25
CA ALA A 90 2.96 -42.86 28.57
C ALA A 90 3.46 -41.43 28.88
N SER A 91 2.58 -40.66 29.52
CA SER A 91 2.89 -40.19 30.87
C SER A 91 1.60 -40.03 31.66
N SER A 92 1.25 -41.16 32.27
CA SER A 92 0.49 -41.35 33.49
C SER A 92 0.50 -40.13 34.43
N GLY A 93 -0.69 -39.58 34.65
CA GLY A 93 -0.96 -38.53 35.64
C GLY A 93 -2.39 -38.68 36.13
N VAL A 94 -2.66 -39.81 36.77
CA VAL A 94 -3.87 -40.13 37.52
C VAL A 94 -4.14 -39.08 38.59
N ASN A 95 -5.39 -38.64 38.69
CA ASN A 95 -6.17 -38.29 39.89
C ASN A 95 -7.43 -37.55 39.37
N GLY A 96 -8.59 -38.17 39.18
CA GLY A 96 -9.20 -39.21 40.00
C GLY A 96 -10.20 -38.55 40.94
N ALA A 97 -11.48 -38.60 40.53
CA ALA A 97 -12.66 -38.37 41.36
C ALA A 97 -12.82 -36.91 41.87
N SER A 98 -14.00 -36.38 42.10
CA SER A 98 -15.30 -36.98 42.35
C SER A 98 -16.33 -35.85 42.38
N ALA A 99 -17.58 -36.20 42.11
CA ALA A 99 -18.78 -35.55 42.64
C ALA A 99 -19.08 -34.12 42.13
N ALA A 100 -20.06 -33.96 41.24
CA ALA A 100 -21.51 -34.02 41.50
C ALA A 100 -22.08 -32.68 41.95
N ALA A 101 -23.27 -32.38 41.41
CA ALA A 101 -24.26 -31.41 41.87
C ALA A 101 -23.85 -29.93 41.77
N GLY A 102 -24.54 -29.03 41.07
CA GLY A 102 -25.95 -29.09 40.69
C GLY A 102 -26.85 -29.05 41.92
N ASP A 103 -26.91 -27.93 42.63
CA ASP A 103 -28.06 -27.49 43.44
C ASP A 103 -27.78 -26.05 43.90
N SER A 104 -28.46 -25.01 43.41
CA SER A 104 -29.81 -24.55 43.81
C SER A 104 -29.92 -24.20 45.30
N THR A 105 -30.55 -23.06 45.61
CA THR A 105 -31.03 -22.61 46.95
C THR A 105 -29.97 -21.85 47.77
N ARG A 106 -29.97 -20.51 47.92
CA ARG A 106 -30.98 -19.55 48.43
C ARG A 106 -31.34 -19.79 49.90
N GLY A 107 -30.64 -19.12 50.81
CA GLY A 107 -30.92 -19.07 52.25
C GLY A 107 -29.75 -18.50 53.02
#